data_AF-A0A8J2MKF9-F1
#
_entry.id   AF-A0A8J2MKF9-F1
#
_cell.length_a   1.000
_cell.length_b   1.000
_cell.length_c   1.000
_cell.angle_alpha   90.00
_cell.angle_beta   90.00
_cell.angle_gamma   90.00
#
_symmetry.space_group_name_H-M   'P 1'
#
loop_
_entity.id
_entity.type
_entity.pdbx_description
1 polymer ?
#
loop_
_entity_poly.entity_id
_entity_poly.type
_entity_poly.pdbx_seq_one_letter_code
_entity_poly.pdbx_strand_id
1 'polypeptide(L)'
;MTCNPEKIKALLENVEQFGSPEIKVKLDAEFLNCNYFFRFFLNGEYSKEFDDQLGIFVEHGLDVNIRTKDGWSVMHSTFDVRCTDRTKNFLKYGAEMNSICLKKLSPVDLLFGELFPIETDDHLKVYRFINFISQHLFKMRLLNQFVCEKDYQQVMEKADNPYRYEEEYKKEIDKMKATVINNYITYYDIVRAGLYKLVKYLEDSVIFETLKSGNYESEFPKFKTIISGCFYRAFIRKKLLDEVSCYTIFDVVNTFPYPCMRSIMDNFSNRDLRYLIYQFRLSKRS
;
A
#
# COMPACT_ATOMS: atom_id res chain seq x y z
N MET A 1 8.59 8.53 21.84
CA MET A 1 8.74 9.88 21.26
C MET A 1 7.63 10.04 20.23
N THR A 2 6.49 10.62 20.62
CA THR A 2 5.42 10.97 19.69
C THR A 2 5.77 12.32 19.06
N CYS A 3 5.98 12.35 17.75
CA CYS A 3 6.31 13.57 17.02
C CYS A 3 5.00 14.13 16.43
N ASN A 4 4.60 15.33 16.87
CA ASN A 4 3.34 15.95 16.47
C ASN A 4 3.17 15.97 14.93
N PRO A 5 2.03 15.51 14.36
CA PRO A 5 1.77 15.50 12.92
C PRO A 5 2.00 16.85 12.23
N GLU A 6 1.63 17.97 12.87
CA GLU A 6 1.84 19.32 12.34
C GLU A 6 3.33 19.67 12.28
N LYS A 7 4.14 19.19 13.23
CA LYS A 7 5.60 19.37 13.19
C LYS A 7 6.23 18.51 12.10
N ILE A 8 5.74 17.29 11.87
CA ILE A 8 6.19 16.43 10.77
C ILE A 8 5.85 17.10 9.43
N LYS A 9 4.60 17.55 9.27
CA LYS A 9 4.15 18.24 8.06
C LYS A 9 4.97 19.49 7.80
N ALA A 10 5.12 20.38 8.80
CA ALA A 10 5.96 21.57 8.67
C ALA A 10 7.42 21.23 8.35
N LEU A 11 7.97 20.14 8.90
CA LEU A 11 9.31 19.69 8.59
C LEU A 11 9.42 19.18 7.16
N LEU A 12 8.46 18.38 6.68
CA LEU A 12 8.42 17.88 5.31
C LEU A 12 8.22 19.01 4.30
N GLU A 13 7.30 19.95 4.55
CA GLU A 13 7.08 21.14 3.72
C GLU A 13 8.32 22.04 3.66
N ASN A 14 8.98 22.28 4.80
CA ASN A 14 10.25 23.03 4.82
C ASN A 14 11.37 22.29 4.08
N VAL A 15 11.37 20.95 4.09
CA VAL A 15 12.34 20.15 3.33
C VAL A 15 12.05 20.19 1.84
N GLU A 16 10.77 20.17 1.44
CA GLU A 16 10.36 20.33 0.05
C GLU A 16 10.65 21.73 -0.49
N GLN A 17 10.51 22.76 0.35
CA GLN A 17 10.64 24.18 -0.03
C GLN A 17 12.07 24.74 0.13
N PHE A 18 12.79 24.34 1.19
CA PHE A 18 14.09 24.93 1.58
C PHE A 18 15.18 23.89 1.90
N GLY A 19 14.85 22.60 1.88
CA GLY A 19 15.80 21.55 2.20
C GLY A 19 16.92 21.49 1.16
N SER A 20 18.18 21.49 1.61
CA SER A 20 19.26 21.03 0.72
C SER A 20 18.91 19.61 0.25
N PRO A 21 19.31 19.20 -0.96
CA PRO A 21 19.13 17.82 -1.42
C PRO A 21 19.65 16.76 -0.44
N GLU A 22 20.52 17.12 0.51
CA GLU A 22 21.03 16.25 1.57
C GLU A 22 20.02 16.00 2.70
N ILE A 23 19.20 16.99 3.07
CA ILE A 23 18.17 16.81 4.11
C ILE A 23 17.03 15.96 3.56
N LYS A 24 16.64 16.17 2.29
CA LYS A 24 15.68 15.30 1.60
C LYS A 24 16.19 13.87 1.45
N VAL A 25 17.47 13.69 1.09
CA VAL A 25 18.11 12.36 0.99
C VAL A 25 18.32 11.70 2.36
N LYS A 26 18.63 12.44 3.42
CA LYS A 26 18.73 11.89 4.79
C LYS A 26 17.36 11.56 5.35
N LEU A 27 16.33 12.37 5.12
CA LEU A 27 14.96 12.03 5.49
C LEU A 27 14.46 10.84 4.69
N ASP A 28 14.65 10.84 3.37
CA ASP A 28 14.38 9.66 2.54
C ASP A 28 15.13 8.44 3.11
N ALA A 29 16.46 8.48 3.28
CA ALA A 29 17.25 7.32 3.72
C ALA A 29 17.05 6.89 5.19
N GLU A 30 16.79 7.83 6.12
CA GLU A 30 16.55 7.55 7.55
C GLU A 30 15.10 7.10 7.78
N PHE A 31 14.11 7.65 7.07
CA PHE A 31 12.73 7.13 7.05
C PHE A 31 12.60 5.83 6.23
N LEU A 32 13.40 5.65 5.17
CA LEU A 32 13.47 4.43 4.34
C LEU A 32 14.32 3.32 4.97
N ASN A 33 15.01 3.56 6.10
CA ASN A 33 15.50 2.44 6.86
C ASN A 33 14.28 1.69 7.40
N CYS A 34 13.97 0.56 6.77
CA CYS A 34 12.81 -0.25 7.10
C CYS A 34 12.78 -0.57 8.60
N ASN A 35 13.93 -0.65 9.28
CA ASN A 35 13.94 -0.86 10.72
C ASN A 35 13.37 0.34 11.52
N TYR A 36 13.59 1.58 11.09
CA TYR A 36 13.00 2.76 11.75
C TYR A 36 11.51 2.86 11.45
N PHE A 37 11.11 2.70 10.18
CA PHE A 37 9.69 2.65 9.79
C PHE A 37 8.94 1.57 10.59
N PHE A 38 9.44 0.34 10.60
CA PHE A 38 8.78 -0.73 11.32
C PHE A 38 8.76 -0.48 12.84
N ARG A 39 9.88 -0.01 13.43
CA ARG A 39 9.92 0.32 14.87
C ARG A 39 8.98 1.47 15.23
N PHE A 40 8.90 2.51 14.41
CA PHE A 40 8.08 3.69 14.65
C PHE A 40 6.58 3.35 14.53
N PHE A 41 6.21 2.67 13.45
CA PHE A 41 4.80 2.39 13.14
C PHE A 41 4.26 1.12 13.81
N LEU A 42 5.09 0.16 14.22
CA LEU A 42 4.61 -1.13 14.73
C LEU A 42 4.87 -1.36 16.22
N ASN A 43 5.83 -0.65 16.84
CA ASN A 43 6.12 -0.81 18.28
C ASN A 43 5.48 0.27 19.16
N GLY A 44 4.84 1.29 18.59
CA GLY A 44 4.05 2.29 19.35
C GLY A 44 2.69 1.75 19.78
N GLU A 45 1.93 2.49 20.57
CA GLU A 45 0.49 2.24 20.75
C GLU A 45 -0.26 2.71 19.49
N TYR A 46 -1.31 1.97 19.07
CA TYR A 46 -2.16 2.45 18.00
C TYR A 46 -2.97 3.65 18.50
N SER A 47 -2.92 4.76 17.77
CA SER A 47 -3.63 5.99 18.10
C SER A 47 -4.13 6.67 16.83
N LYS A 48 -5.07 7.62 16.97
CA LYS A 48 -5.48 8.47 15.84
C LYS A 48 -4.29 9.26 15.26
N GLU A 49 -3.35 9.67 16.12
CA GLU A 49 -2.12 10.36 15.73
C GLU A 49 -1.27 9.50 14.78
N PHE A 50 -1.23 8.18 14.97
CA PHE A 50 -0.57 7.25 14.06
C PHE A 50 -1.18 7.28 12.66
N ASP A 51 -2.51 7.37 12.54
CA ASP A 51 -3.20 7.40 11.25
C ASP A 51 -2.90 8.71 10.50
N ASP A 52 -2.96 9.83 11.22
CA ASP A 52 -2.67 11.15 10.67
C ASP A 52 -1.20 11.23 10.19
N GLN A 53 -0.25 10.71 10.99
CA GLN A 53 1.16 10.62 10.60
C GLN A 53 1.35 9.76 9.35
N LEU A 54 0.79 8.55 9.33
CA LEU A 54 0.93 7.63 8.19
C LEU A 54 0.39 8.27 6.90
N GLY A 55 -0.77 8.96 6.99
CA GLY A 55 -1.34 9.71 5.88
C GLY A 55 -0.38 10.78 5.33
N ILE A 56 0.18 11.62 6.21
CA ILE A 56 1.15 12.64 5.83
C ILE A 56 2.35 12.01 5.13
N PHE A 57 2.92 10.94 5.69
CA PHE A 57 4.09 10.30 5.07
C PHE A 57 3.77 9.71 3.70
N VAL A 58 2.62 9.06 3.53
CA VAL A 58 2.20 8.50 2.23
C VAL A 58 1.98 9.61 1.20
N GLU A 59 1.36 10.72 1.57
CA GLU A 59 1.22 11.89 0.69
C GLU A 59 2.58 12.44 0.23
N HIS A 60 3.58 12.42 1.11
CA HIS A 60 4.96 12.81 0.82
C HIS A 60 5.78 11.72 0.13
N GLY A 61 5.19 10.57 -0.19
CA GLY A 61 5.82 9.54 -1.00
C GLY A 61 6.40 8.38 -0.21
N LEU A 62 5.96 8.12 1.02
CA LEU A 62 6.27 6.87 1.72
C LEU A 62 5.62 5.68 1.00
N ASP A 63 6.42 4.66 0.69
CA ASP A 63 5.91 3.38 0.18
C ASP A 63 5.68 2.41 1.35
N VAL A 64 4.42 2.04 1.61
CA VAL A 64 4.06 1.10 2.68
C VAL A 64 4.48 -0.34 2.40
N ASN A 65 4.89 -0.66 1.17
CA ASN A 65 5.32 -1.99 0.76
C ASN A 65 6.84 -2.21 0.86
N ILE A 66 7.57 -1.30 1.52
CA ILE A 66 8.97 -1.53 1.88
C ILE A 66 9.13 -2.76 2.77
N ARG A 67 10.30 -3.39 2.67
CA ARG A 67 10.59 -4.66 3.33
C ARG A 67 11.83 -4.59 4.20
N THR A 68 11.77 -5.21 5.37
CA THR A 68 12.94 -5.37 6.25
C THR A 68 14.03 -6.22 5.58
N LYS A 69 15.20 -6.30 6.23
CA LYS A 69 16.30 -7.19 5.78
C LYS A 69 15.87 -8.65 5.70
N ASP A 70 14.90 -9.07 6.51
CA ASP A 70 14.33 -10.43 6.52
C ASP A 70 13.18 -10.58 5.51
N GLY A 71 12.90 -9.54 4.72
CA GLY A 71 11.84 -9.52 3.72
C GLY A 71 10.44 -9.29 4.28
N TRP A 72 10.31 -8.96 5.58
CA TRP A 72 9.01 -8.67 6.19
C TRP A 72 8.42 -7.40 5.60
N SER A 73 7.17 -7.48 5.16
CA SER A 73 6.32 -6.33 4.83
C SER A 73 5.56 -5.86 6.08
N VAL A 74 4.92 -4.69 6.00
CA VAL A 74 4.02 -4.22 7.08
C VAL A 74 2.95 -5.25 7.43
N MET A 75 2.48 -6.03 6.46
CA MET A 75 1.48 -7.07 6.71
C MET A 75 2.01 -8.19 7.59
N HIS A 76 3.28 -8.58 7.48
CA HIS A 76 3.86 -9.57 8.39
C HIS A 76 3.77 -9.07 9.83
N SER A 77 4.12 -7.82 10.05
CA SER A 77 4.13 -7.24 11.38
C SER A 77 2.73 -6.94 11.92
N THR A 78 1.77 -6.51 11.09
CA THR A 78 0.40 -6.30 11.57
C THR A 78 -0.30 -7.61 11.92
N PHE A 79 0.06 -8.70 11.24
CA PHE A 79 -0.41 -10.04 11.54
C PHE A 79 0.20 -10.60 12.83
N ASP A 80 1.49 -10.33 13.06
CA ASP A 80 2.18 -10.68 14.31
C ASP A 80 1.51 -10.02 15.54
N VAL A 81 1.23 -8.71 15.47
CA VAL A 81 0.55 -7.99 16.57
C VAL A 81 -0.98 -8.14 16.59
N ARG A 82 -1.57 -8.73 15.53
CA ARG A 82 -3.01 -8.99 15.37
C ARG A 82 -3.89 -7.74 15.53
N CYS A 83 -3.47 -6.61 14.94
CA CYS A 83 -4.15 -5.33 15.08
C CYS A 83 -4.99 -5.00 13.84
N THR A 84 -6.32 -5.11 13.98
CA THR A 84 -7.28 -4.84 12.90
C THR A 84 -7.17 -3.43 12.36
N ASP A 85 -7.10 -2.43 13.24
CA ASP A 85 -7.12 -1.03 12.82
C ASP A 85 -5.85 -0.66 12.05
N ARG A 86 -4.67 -1.05 12.56
CA ARG A 86 -3.41 -0.90 11.80
C ARG A 86 -3.47 -1.56 10.44
N THR A 87 -3.94 -2.81 10.39
CA THR A 87 -4.03 -3.55 9.12
C THR A 87 -4.96 -2.84 8.15
N LYS A 88 -6.12 -2.37 8.62
CA LYS A 88 -7.06 -1.60 7.80
C LYS A 88 -6.45 -0.31 7.26
N ASN A 89 -5.64 0.39 8.06
CA ASN A 89 -5.01 1.64 7.63
C ASN A 89 -3.87 1.40 6.64
N PHE A 90 -3.03 0.38 6.85
CA PHE A 90 -2.04 0.01 5.83
C PHE A 90 -2.69 -0.47 4.53
N LEU A 91 -3.80 -1.21 4.60
CA LEU A 91 -4.58 -1.58 3.41
C LEU A 91 -5.17 -0.36 2.69
N LYS A 92 -5.65 0.64 3.44
CA LYS A 92 -6.12 1.92 2.87
C LYS A 92 -5.01 2.60 2.07
N TYR A 93 -3.78 2.56 2.55
CA TYR A 93 -2.61 3.09 1.84
C TYR A 93 -1.95 2.10 0.87
N GLY A 94 -2.60 0.97 0.60
CA GLY A 94 -2.23 0.09 -0.49
C GLY A 94 -1.15 -0.94 -0.17
N ALA A 95 -1.04 -1.33 1.09
CA ALA A 95 -0.15 -2.42 1.48
C ALA A 95 -0.61 -3.79 0.93
N GLU A 96 0.35 -4.64 0.56
CA GLU A 96 0.12 -5.89 -0.17
C GLU A 96 0.00 -7.10 0.77
N MET A 97 -1.17 -7.73 0.73
CA MET A 97 -1.53 -8.91 1.54
C MET A 97 -0.74 -10.17 1.20
N ASN A 98 -0.50 -10.43 -0.09
CA ASN A 98 0.12 -11.67 -0.57
C ASN A 98 1.65 -11.64 -0.53
N SER A 99 2.23 -10.84 0.36
CA SER A 99 3.68 -10.70 0.46
C SER A 99 4.31 -11.96 1.09
N ILE A 100 5.48 -12.38 0.62
CA ILE A 100 6.27 -13.46 1.26
C ILE A 100 7.59 -12.91 1.78
N CYS A 101 8.02 -13.32 2.97
CA CYS A 101 9.33 -12.97 3.52
C CYS A 101 10.44 -13.90 3.01
N LEU A 102 11.71 -13.65 3.39
CA LEU A 102 12.84 -14.48 2.96
C LEU A 102 12.76 -15.93 3.47
N LYS A 103 12.05 -16.16 4.58
CA LYS A 103 11.74 -17.51 5.10
C LYS A 103 10.59 -18.20 4.34
N LYS A 104 10.09 -17.60 3.25
CA LYS A 104 8.94 -18.06 2.46
C LYS A 104 7.63 -18.18 3.26
N LEU A 105 7.51 -17.40 4.33
CA LEU A 105 6.28 -17.28 5.12
C LEU A 105 5.45 -16.10 4.60
N SER A 106 4.14 -16.28 4.49
CA SER A 106 3.18 -15.19 4.28
C SER A 106 2.83 -14.51 5.62
N PRO A 107 2.16 -13.35 5.62
CA PRO A 107 1.53 -12.81 6.82
C PRO A 107 0.61 -13.82 7.49
N VAL A 108 -0.19 -14.57 6.72
CA VAL A 108 -1.14 -15.56 7.25
C VAL A 108 -0.41 -16.70 7.97
N ASP A 109 0.74 -17.15 7.49
CA ASP A 109 1.56 -18.16 8.18
C ASP A 109 1.92 -17.73 9.61
N LEU A 110 2.09 -16.41 9.86
CA LEU A 110 2.38 -15.88 11.20
C LEU A 110 1.17 -15.91 12.14
N LEU A 111 -0.06 -15.92 11.63
CA LEU A 111 -1.26 -16.01 12.47
C LEU A 111 -1.41 -17.37 13.13
N PHE A 112 -0.98 -18.43 12.44
CA PHE A 112 -1.24 -19.82 12.82
C PHE A 112 0.04 -20.60 13.18
N GLY A 113 1.20 -19.96 13.13
CA GLY A 113 2.48 -20.60 13.44
C GLY A 113 2.66 -20.89 14.93
N GLU A 114 3.28 -22.03 15.23
CA GLU A 114 3.67 -22.46 16.59
C GLU A 114 4.64 -21.50 17.28
N LEU A 115 5.29 -20.62 16.50
CA LEU A 115 6.28 -19.65 16.98
C LEU A 115 5.69 -18.51 17.82
N PHE A 116 4.37 -18.29 17.75
CA PHE A 116 3.69 -17.17 18.42
C PHE A 116 2.41 -17.64 19.12
N PRO A 117 2.52 -18.44 20.20
CA PRO A 117 1.38 -19.02 20.89
C PRO A 117 0.39 -17.94 21.34
N ILE A 118 -0.90 -18.24 21.18
CA ILE A 118 -1.99 -17.37 21.62
C ILE A 118 -2.02 -17.40 23.15
N GLU A 119 -1.76 -16.27 23.80
CA GLU A 119 -2.04 -16.13 25.23
C GLU A 119 -3.56 -16.22 25.46
N THR A 120 -3.96 -16.96 26.49
CA THR A 120 -5.34 -17.43 26.71
C THR A 120 -6.38 -16.29 26.86
N ASP A 121 -5.95 -15.07 27.17
CA ASP A 121 -6.86 -13.92 27.33
C ASP A 121 -7.13 -13.15 26.03
N ASP A 122 -6.44 -13.46 24.91
CA ASP A 122 -6.53 -12.68 23.66
C ASP A 122 -7.31 -13.38 22.53
N HIS A 123 -7.96 -14.52 22.80
CA HIS A 123 -8.68 -15.32 21.79
C HIS A 123 -9.72 -14.51 21.00
N LEU A 124 -10.44 -13.59 21.66
CA LEU A 124 -11.44 -12.75 21.01
C LEU A 124 -10.82 -11.78 19.99
N LYS A 125 -9.64 -11.22 20.28
CA LYS A 125 -8.94 -10.33 19.36
C LYS A 125 -8.42 -11.10 18.16
N VAL A 126 -7.86 -12.30 18.38
CA VAL A 126 -7.43 -13.18 17.28
C VAL A 126 -8.61 -13.52 16.37
N TYR A 127 -9.76 -13.89 16.94
CA TYR A 127 -10.96 -14.21 16.18
C TYR A 127 -11.49 -13.01 15.38
N ARG A 128 -11.56 -11.84 16.01
CA ARG A 128 -11.94 -10.58 15.34
C ARG A 128 -10.98 -10.26 14.19
N PHE A 129 -9.69 -10.50 14.38
CA PHE A 129 -8.67 -10.29 13.36
C PHE A 129 -8.85 -11.27 12.18
N ILE A 130 -8.99 -12.57 12.46
CA ILE A 130 -9.25 -13.60 11.44
C ILE A 130 -10.52 -13.26 10.64
N ASN A 131 -11.61 -12.87 11.32
CA ASN A 131 -12.84 -12.48 10.65
C ASN A 131 -12.62 -11.26 9.76
N PHE A 132 -11.91 -10.23 10.23
CA PHE A 132 -11.55 -9.08 9.40
C PHE A 132 -10.75 -9.47 8.15
N ILE A 133 -9.71 -10.30 8.30
CA ILE A 133 -8.89 -10.78 7.19
C ILE A 133 -9.72 -11.61 6.21
N SER A 134 -10.58 -12.51 6.70
CA SER A 134 -11.48 -13.32 5.87
C SER A 134 -12.36 -12.44 4.97
N GLN A 135 -12.98 -11.39 5.54
CA GLN A 135 -13.80 -10.45 4.77
C GLN A 135 -12.96 -9.71 3.72
N HIS A 136 -11.72 -9.35 4.03
CA HIS A 136 -10.83 -8.70 3.07
C HIS A 136 -10.43 -9.63 1.92
N LEU A 137 -9.98 -10.86 2.22
CA LEU A 137 -9.59 -11.85 1.20
C LEU A 137 -10.77 -12.25 0.32
N PHE A 138 -11.98 -12.36 0.90
CA PHE A 138 -13.18 -12.66 0.13
C PHE A 138 -13.52 -11.55 -0.86
N LYS A 139 -13.43 -10.27 -0.45
CA LYS A 139 -13.58 -9.12 -1.36
C LYS A 139 -12.56 -9.14 -2.49
N MET A 140 -11.29 -9.44 -2.20
CA MET A 140 -10.26 -9.58 -3.24
C MET A 140 -10.64 -10.66 -4.27
N ARG A 141 -11.14 -11.82 -3.82
CA ARG A 141 -11.63 -12.88 -4.71
C ARG A 141 -12.83 -12.47 -5.56
N LEU A 142 -13.83 -11.79 -5.00
CA LEU A 142 -14.98 -11.30 -5.77
C LEU A 142 -14.54 -10.30 -6.86
N LEU A 143 -13.46 -9.55 -6.61
CA LEU A 143 -12.83 -8.67 -7.59
C LEU A 143 -11.83 -9.39 -8.51
N ASN A 144 -11.73 -10.72 -8.45
CA ASN A 144 -10.78 -11.54 -9.22
C ASN A 144 -9.32 -11.04 -9.05
N GLN A 145 -8.98 -10.49 -7.89
CA GLN A 145 -7.60 -10.16 -7.52
C GLN A 145 -6.90 -11.42 -7.05
N PHE A 146 -5.57 -11.48 -7.24
CA PHE A 146 -4.78 -12.61 -6.78
C PHE A 146 -4.86 -12.73 -5.25
N VAL A 147 -5.13 -13.95 -4.76
CA VAL A 147 -5.01 -14.34 -3.36
C VAL A 147 -4.33 -15.70 -3.32
N CYS A 148 -3.34 -15.88 -2.45
CA CYS A 148 -2.71 -17.19 -2.26
C CYS A 148 -3.75 -18.23 -1.80
N GLU A 149 -3.88 -19.34 -2.52
CA GLU A 149 -4.89 -20.38 -2.24
C GLU A 149 -4.74 -20.99 -0.86
N LYS A 150 -3.50 -21.30 -0.46
CA LYS A 150 -3.18 -21.82 0.87
C LYS A 150 -3.64 -20.85 1.96
N ASP A 151 -3.26 -19.58 1.83
CA ASP A 151 -3.60 -18.54 2.82
C ASP A 151 -5.11 -18.32 2.90
N TYR A 152 -5.79 -18.32 1.75
CA TYR A 152 -7.23 -18.20 1.66
C TYR A 152 -7.93 -19.33 2.41
N GLN A 153 -7.59 -20.59 2.11
CA GLN A 153 -8.21 -21.75 2.74
C GLN A 153 -8.04 -21.72 4.26
N GLN A 154 -6.81 -21.48 4.74
CA GLN A 154 -6.53 -21.44 6.18
C GLN A 154 -7.35 -20.38 6.93
N VAL A 155 -7.48 -19.19 6.35
CA VAL A 155 -8.26 -18.10 6.97
C VAL A 155 -9.76 -18.42 6.92
N MET A 156 -10.27 -18.90 5.79
CA MET A 156 -11.71 -19.17 5.63
C MET A 156 -12.19 -20.32 6.52
N GLU A 157 -11.37 -21.36 6.72
CA GLU A 157 -11.70 -22.49 7.60
C GLU A 157 -11.84 -22.09 9.07
N LYS A 158 -11.14 -21.04 9.51
CA LYS A 158 -11.11 -20.58 10.90
C LYS A 158 -12.01 -19.38 11.18
N ALA A 159 -12.47 -18.69 10.14
CA ALA A 159 -13.32 -17.52 10.27
C ALA A 159 -14.76 -17.89 10.62
N ASP A 160 -15.43 -17.03 11.39
CA ASP A 160 -16.88 -17.07 11.53
C ASP A 160 -17.54 -16.58 10.25
N ASN A 161 -18.41 -17.40 9.67
CA ASN A 161 -19.29 -17.02 8.57
C ASN A 161 -18.62 -16.04 7.56
N PRO A 162 -17.51 -16.44 6.90
CA PRO A 162 -16.71 -15.55 6.07
C PRO A 162 -17.49 -14.93 4.91
N TYR A 163 -18.62 -15.53 4.53
CA TYR A 163 -19.48 -15.10 3.44
C TYR A 163 -20.68 -14.25 3.89
N ARG A 164 -20.74 -13.85 5.18
CA ARG A 164 -21.87 -13.11 5.77
C ARG A 164 -22.34 -11.89 4.96
N TYR A 165 -21.43 -11.19 4.28
CA TYR A 165 -21.71 -9.96 3.54
C TYR A 165 -21.66 -10.14 2.01
N GLU A 166 -21.71 -11.37 1.51
CA GLU A 166 -21.56 -11.67 0.08
C GLU A 166 -22.53 -10.88 -0.81
N GLU A 167 -23.82 -10.86 -0.47
CA GLU A 167 -24.83 -10.17 -1.27
C GLU A 167 -24.66 -8.65 -1.24
N GLU A 168 -24.20 -8.08 -0.12
CA GLU A 168 -23.85 -6.66 -0.02
C GLU A 168 -22.64 -6.35 -0.91
N TYR A 169 -21.63 -7.23 -0.92
CA TYR A 169 -20.44 -7.07 -1.75
C TYR A 169 -20.76 -7.13 -3.24
N LYS A 170 -21.59 -8.10 -3.67
CA LYS A 170 -22.02 -8.21 -5.07
C LYS A 170 -22.77 -6.96 -5.54
N LYS A 171 -23.72 -6.47 -4.73
CA LYS A 171 -24.46 -5.23 -5.03
C LYS A 171 -23.54 -4.02 -5.18
N GLU A 172 -22.57 -3.88 -4.28
CA GLU A 172 -21.61 -2.76 -4.36
C GLU A 172 -20.67 -2.91 -5.56
N ILE A 173 -20.27 -4.13 -5.94
CA ILE A 173 -19.52 -4.42 -7.17
C ILE A 173 -20.32 -4.03 -8.41
N ASP A 174 -21.60 -4.40 -8.49
CA ASP A 174 -22.43 -4.03 -9.64
C ASP A 174 -22.64 -2.52 -9.73
N LYS A 175 -22.77 -1.84 -8.59
CA LYS A 175 -22.74 -0.37 -8.54
C LYS A 175 -21.41 0.18 -9.05
N MET A 176 -20.26 -0.36 -8.61
CA MET A 176 -18.93 0.06 -9.09
C MET A 176 -18.75 -0.11 -10.60
N LYS A 177 -19.38 -1.12 -11.22
CA LYS A 177 -19.37 -1.33 -12.68
C LYS A 177 -20.23 -0.30 -13.42
N ALA A 178 -21.29 0.20 -12.80
CA ALA A 178 -22.19 1.18 -13.39
C ALA A 178 -21.72 2.63 -13.21
N THR A 179 -20.96 2.91 -12.15
CA THR A 179 -20.48 4.26 -11.85
C THR A 179 -19.21 4.60 -12.63
N VAL A 180 -19.37 5.39 -13.70
CA VAL A 180 -18.28 5.97 -14.49
C VAL A 180 -17.66 7.16 -13.76
N ILE A 181 -16.33 7.21 -13.70
CA ILE A 181 -15.56 8.34 -13.17
C ILE A 181 -15.31 9.35 -14.31
N ASN A 182 -14.62 8.90 -15.37
CA ASN A 182 -14.36 9.70 -16.57
C ASN A 182 -14.02 8.78 -17.75
N ASN A 183 -14.22 9.21 -18.99
CA ASN A 183 -13.76 8.50 -20.21
C ASN A 183 -14.11 6.99 -20.24
N TYR A 184 -15.34 6.64 -19.84
CA TYR A 184 -15.82 5.24 -19.72
C TYR A 184 -15.08 4.37 -18.68
N ILE A 185 -14.16 4.94 -17.90
CA ILE A 185 -13.47 4.26 -16.81
C ILE A 185 -14.36 4.30 -15.57
N THR A 186 -14.66 3.13 -15.03
CA THR A 186 -15.51 2.94 -13.86
C THR A 186 -14.69 2.69 -12.59
N TYR A 187 -15.30 2.75 -11.41
CA TYR A 187 -14.65 2.31 -10.17
C TYR A 187 -14.23 0.83 -10.22
N TYR A 188 -14.98 -0.01 -10.93
CA TYR A 188 -14.62 -1.41 -11.14
C TYR A 188 -13.33 -1.53 -11.97
N ASP A 189 -13.14 -0.69 -12.98
CA ASP A 189 -11.90 -0.65 -13.76
C ASP A 189 -10.70 -0.23 -12.92
N ILE A 190 -10.88 0.67 -11.95
CA ILE A 190 -9.83 1.07 -11.01
C ILE A 190 -9.40 -0.14 -10.17
N VAL A 191 -10.32 -0.81 -9.47
CA VAL A 191 -9.96 -1.90 -8.54
C VAL A 191 -9.45 -3.18 -9.24
N ARG A 192 -9.69 -3.31 -10.56
CA ARG A 192 -9.22 -4.42 -11.39
C ARG A 192 -7.89 -4.13 -12.09
N ALA A 193 -7.50 -2.86 -12.20
CA ALA A 193 -6.33 -2.47 -12.97
C ALA A 193 -5.02 -2.89 -12.29
N GLY A 194 -4.08 -3.39 -13.09
CA GLY A 194 -2.69 -3.55 -12.66
C GLY A 194 -2.01 -2.20 -12.45
N LEU A 195 -0.90 -2.20 -11.72
CA LEU A 195 -0.23 -0.97 -11.26
C LEU A 195 0.11 0.00 -12.42
N TYR A 196 0.65 -0.50 -13.53
CA TYR A 196 0.95 0.33 -14.71
C TYR A 196 -0.29 1.01 -15.29
N LYS A 197 -1.40 0.26 -15.43
CA LYS A 197 -2.65 0.79 -15.96
C LYS A 197 -3.27 1.82 -15.01
N LEU A 198 -3.17 1.59 -13.70
CA LEU A 198 -3.58 2.57 -12.70
C LEU A 198 -2.78 3.87 -12.79
N VAL A 199 -1.45 3.80 -12.92
CA VAL A 199 -0.61 5.00 -13.12
C VAL A 199 -1.09 5.80 -14.33
N LYS A 200 -1.39 5.12 -15.45
CA LYS A 200 -1.94 5.77 -16.64
C LYS A 200 -3.30 6.41 -16.38
N TYR A 201 -4.19 5.77 -15.63
CA TYR A 201 -5.47 6.39 -15.25
C TYR A 201 -5.28 7.66 -14.42
N LEU A 202 -4.25 7.70 -13.57
CA LEU A 202 -3.91 8.88 -12.76
C LEU A 202 -3.26 10.03 -13.55
N GLU A 203 -2.99 9.86 -14.85
CA GLU A 203 -2.63 10.97 -15.75
C GLU A 203 -3.85 11.84 -16.10
N ASP A 204 -5.06 11.28 -16.00
CA ASP A 204 -6.31 12.01 -16.16
C ASP A 204 -6.64 12.77 -14.86
N SER A 205 -6.67 14.10 -14.95
CA SER A 205 -6.87 14.97 -13.77
C SER A 205 -8.23 14.77 -13.10
N VAL A 206 -9.27 14.42 -13.85
CA VAL A 206 -10.61 14.16 -13.29
C VAL A 206 -10.57 12.88 -12.47
N ILE A 207 -9.96 11.81 -12.99
CA ILE A 207 -9.79 10.54 -12.25
C ILE A 207 -8.93 10.76 -11.01
N PHE A 208 -7.81 11.47 -11.15
CA PHE A 208 -6.90 11.77 -10.05
C PHE A 208 -7.61 12.51 -8.92
N GLU A 209 -8.26 13.64 -9.20
CA GLU A 209 -8.93 14.43 -8.17
C GLU A 209 -10.15 13.70 -7.57
N THR A 210 -10.88 12.92 -8.37
CA THR A 210 -11.98 12.08 -7.87
C THR A 210 -11.50 11.07 -6.84
N LEU A 211 -10.43 10.34 -7.14
CA LEU A 211 -9.86 9.33 -6.24
C LEU A 211 -9.13 9.97 -5.04
N LYS A 212 -8.50 11.13 -5.23
CA LYS A 212 -7.83 11.86 -4.14
C LYS A 212 -8.81 12.44 -3.14
N SER A 213 -9.98 12.91 -3.60
CA SER A 213 -11.00 13.51 -2.73
C SER A 213 -11.57 12.55 -1.68
N GLY A 214 -11.55 11.24 -1.96
CA GLY A 214 -12.14 10.23 -1.08
C GLY A 214 -13.68 10.22 -1.04
N ASN A 215 -14.37 11.01 -1.86
CA ASN A 215 -15.85 11.09 -1.84
C ASN A 215 -16.54 9.73 -2.07
N TYR A 216 -15.87 8.83 -2.79
CA TYR A 216 -16.30 7.45 -3.02
C TYR A 216 -16.47 6.62 -1.73
N GLU A 217 -15.88 7.03 -0.60
CA GLU A 217 -16.01 6.30 0.66
C GLU A 217 -17.45 6.16 1.12
N SER A 218 -18.29 7.17 0.83
CA SER A 218 -19.73 7.16 1.15
C SER A 218 -20.53 6.32 0.15
N GLU A 219 -20.08 6.25 -1.10
CA GLU A 219 -20.75 5.53 -2.16
C GLU A 219 -20.45 4.03 -2.16
N PHE A 220 -19.23 3.66 -1.76
CA PHE A 220 -18.70 2.30 -1.76
C PHE A 220 -18.10 1.95 -0.40
N PRO A 221 -18.90 1.91 0.68
CA PRO A 221 -18.38 1.74 2.04
C PRO A 221 -17.69 0.40 2.29
N LYS A 222 -18.03 -0.68 1.56
CA LYS A 222 -17.40 -2.00 1.73
C LYS A 222 -16.09 -2.12 0.97
N PHE A 223 -15.97 -1.42 -0.17
CA PHE A 223 -14.80 -1.43 -1.05
C PHE A 223 -13.90 -0.20 -0.93
N LYS A 224 -14.26 0.80 -0.12
CA LYS A 224 -13.48 2.03 0.04
C LYS A 224 -12.00 1.83 0.35
N THR A 225 -11.69 0.86 1.21
CA THR A 225 -10.29 0.53 1.54
C THR A 225 -9.52 0.00 0.33
N ILE A 226 -10.18 -0.80 -0.53
CA ILE A 226 -9.56 -1.36 -1.74
C ILE A 226 -9.39 -0.26 -2.80
N ILE A 227 -10.40 0.59 -2.99
CA ILE A 227 -10.33 1.73 -3.92
C ILE A 227 -9.19 2.67 -3.50
N SER A 228 -9.14 3.06 -2.22
CA SER A 228 -8.08 3.90 -1.65
C SER A 228 -6.70 3.27 -1.81
N GLY A 229 -6.57 1.96 -1.52
CA GLY A 229 -5.32 1.24 -1.69
C GLY A 229 -4.84 1.21 -3.14
N CYS A 230 -5.75 1.08 -4.12
CA CYS A 230 -5.41 1.17 -5.54
C CYS A 230 -4.88 2.55 -5.91
N PHE A 231 -5.55 3.62 -5.44
CA PHE A 231 -5.11 4.99 -5.65
C PHE A 231 -3.71 5.22 -5.08
N TYR A 232 -3.48 4.93 -3.80
CA TYR A 232 -2.18 5.22 -3.16
C TYR A 232 -1.03 4.41 -3.75
N ARG A 233 -1.24 3.13 -4.10
CA ARG A 233 -0.20 2.34 -4.81
C ARG A 233 0.23 3.00 -6.11
N ALA A 234 -0.75 3.41 -6.91
CA ALA A 234 -0.50 4.05 -8.19
C ALA A 234 0.06 5.47 -8.02
N PHE A 235 -0.40 6.22 -7.03
CA PHE A 235 0.10 7.56 -6.71
C PHE A 235 1.58 7.55 -6.32
N ILE A 236 1.99 6.66 -5.41
CA ILE A 236 3.40 6.51 -5.03
C ILE A 236 4.24 6.12 -6.23
N ARG A 237 3.76 5.15 -7.02
CA ARG A 237 4.45 4.73 -8.25
C ARG A 237 4.59 5.88 -9.24
N LYS A 238 3.52 6.66 -9.44
CA LYS A 238 3.51 7.82 -10.32
C LYS A 238 4.52 8.87 -9.87
N LYS A 239 4.58 9.24 -8.58
CA LYS A 239 5.58 10.19 -8.06
C LYS A 239 7.01 9.73 -8.35
N LEU A 240 7.30 8.44 -8.16
CA LEU A 240 8.62 7.89 -8.47
C LEU A 240 8.94 7.94 -9.96
N LEU A 241 7.97 7.58 -10.82
CA LEU A 241 8.11 7.60 -12.27
C LEU A 241 8.29 9.01 -12.82
N ASP A 242 7.49 9.96 -12.36
CA ASP A 242 7.58 11.37 -12.73
C ASP A 242 8.96 11.93 -12.33
N GLU A 243 9.51 11.55 -11.17
CA GLU A 243 10.85 11.98 -10.75
C GLU A 243 11.98 11.39 -11.61
N VAL A 244 11.95 10.08 -11.88
CA VAL A 244 13.02 9.43 -12.67
C VAL A 244 12.94 9.74 -14.16
N SER A 245 11.78 10.17 -14.66
CA SER A 245 11.57 10.50 -16.08
C SER A 245 12.54 11.57 -16.58
N CYS A 246 13.08 12.40 -15.69
CA CYS A 246 14.07 13.45 -15.99
C CYS A 246 15.50 12.91 -16.15
N TYR A 247 15.75 11.61 -15.95
CA TYR A 247 17.11 11.06 -15.97
C TYR A 247 17.42 10.46 -17.34
N THR A 248 18.62 10.74 -17.86
CA THR A 248 19.04 10.35 -19.21
C THR A 248 19.07 8.84 -19.46
N ILE A 249 19.14 8.01 -18.41
CA ILE A 249 19.00 6.55 -18.53
C ILE A 249 17.62 6.16 -19.10
N PHE A 250 16.58 6.94 -18.79
CA PHE A 250 15.24 6.71 -19.32
C PHE A 250 15.08 7.19 -20.76
N ASP A 251 15.94 8.09 -21.27
CA ASP A 251 15.96 8.44 -22.69
C ASP A 251 16.23 7.19 -23.54
N VAL A 252 17.22 6.38 -23.13
CA VAL A 252 17.52 5.10 -23.78
C VAL A 252 16.35 4.13 -23.63
N VAL A 253 15.77 4.00 -22.43
CA VAL A 253 14.61 3.11 -22.21
C VAL A 253 13.43 3.49 -23.11
N ASN A 254 13.20 4.78 -23.31
CA ASN A 254 12.11 5.32 -24.13
C ASN A 254 12.35 5.14 -25.65
N THR A 255 13.58 4.83 -26.09
CA THR A 255 13.85 4.50 -27.50
C THR A 255 13.44 3.07 -27.88
N PHE A 256 13.20 2.18 -26.91
CA PHE A 256 12.77 0.82 -27.20
C PHE A 256 11.32 0.76 -27.68
N PRO A 257 10.95 -0.26 -28.50
CA PRO A 257 9.56 -0.51 -28.84
C PRO A 257 8.68 -0.60 -27.59
N TYR A 258 7.44 -0.10 -27.70
CA TYR A 258 6.53 0.03 -26.56
C TYR A 258 6.41 -1.23 -25.67
N PRO A 259 6.34 -2.47 -26.20
CA PRO A 259 6.30 -3.67 -25.35
C PRO A 259 7.56 -3.87 -24.50
N CYS A 260 8.74 -3.54 -25.06
CA CYS A 260 10.03 -3.67 -24.39
C CYS A 260 10.19 -2.59 -23.32
N MET A 261 9.93 -1.33 -23.68
CA MET A 261 9.92 -0.21 -22.74
C MET A 261 8.97 -0.51 -21.56
N ARG A 262 7.72 -0.93 -21.84
CA ARG A 262 6.77 -1.31 -20.79
C ARG A 262 7.32 -2.44 -19.90
N SER A 263 7.85 -3.51 -20.50
CA SER A 263 8.39 -4.64 -19.73
C SER A 263 9.55 -4.20 -18.83
N ILE A 264 10.46 -3.34 -19.32
CA ILE A 264 11.55 -2.79 -18.52
C ILE A 264 10.97 -1.96 -17.34
N MET A 265 10.03 -1.06 -17.62
CA MET A 265 9.41 -0.21 -16.60
C MET A 265 8.61 -1.01 -15.56
N ASP A 266 7.97 -2.12 -15.97
CA ASP A 266 7.24 -3.02 -15.06
C ASP A 266 8.18 -3.83 -14.17
N ASN A 267 9.42 -4.10 -14.61
CA ASN A 267 10.43 -4.82 -13.83
C ASN A 267 11.12 -3.96 -12.76
N PHE A 268 11.17 -2.63 -12.92
CA PHE A 268 11.70 -1.76 -11.87
C PHE A 268 10.74 -1.74 -10.69
N SER A 269 11.11 -2.32 -9.55
CA SER A 269 10.31 -2.14 -8.32
C SER A 269 10.38 -0.69 -7.83
N ASN A 270 9.46 -0.28 -6.95
CA ASN A 270 9.56 1.06 -6.32
C ASN A 270 10.89 1.23 -5.57
N ARG A 271 11.44 0.14 -5.02
CA ARG A 271 12.76 0.13 -4.39
C ARG A 271 13.85 0.45 -5.40
N ASP A 272 13.80 -0.16 -6.58
CA ASP A 272 14.80 0.07 -7.62
C ASP A 272 14.74 1.51 -8.14
N LEU A 273 13.54 2.05 -8.36
CA LEU A 273 13.36 3.46 -8.73
C LEU A 273 13.94 4.40 -7.68
N ARG A 274 13.67 4.16 -6.39
CA ARG A 274 14.26 4.96 -5.30
C ARG A 274 15.77 4.85 -5.26
N TYR A 275 16.32 3.66 -5.49
CA TYR A 275 17.76 3.47 -5.53
C TYR A 275 18.38 4.26 -6.69
N LEU A 276 17.75 4.24 -7.88
CA LEU A 276 18.18 5.06 -9.02
C LEU A 276 18.15 6.56 -8.70
N ILE A 277 17.08 7.06 -8.08
CA ILE A 277 16.96 8.45 -7.60
C ILE A 277 18.11 8.80 -6.66
N TYR A 278 18.36 7.93 -5.69
CA TYR A 278 19.43 8.12 -4.72
C TYR A 278 20.81 8.20 -5.39
N GLN A 279 21.14 7.23 -6.26
CA GLN A 279 22.43 7.19 -6.95
C GLN A 279 22.63 8.39 -7.86
N PHE A 280 21.61 8.78 -8.63
CA PHE A 280 21.70 9.93 -9.53
C PHE A 280 21.87 11.26 -8.79
N ARG A 281 21.19 11.43 -7.66
CA ARG A 281 21.38 12.60 -6.78
C ARG A 281 22.78 12.66 -6.17
N LEU A 282 23.44 11.52 -5.95
CA LEU A 282 24.84 11.47 -5.52
C LEU A 282 25.81 11.79 -6.67
N SER A 283 25.58 11.28 -7.88
CA SER A 283 26.49 11.49 -9.02
C SER A 283 26.51 12.93 -9.54
N LYS A 284 25.43 13.70 -9.37
CA LYS A 284 25.43 15.15 -9.67
C LYS A 284 26.30 16.00 -8.72
N ARG A 285 26.93 15.37 -7.72
CA ARG A 285 27.78 16.03 -6.71
C ARG A 285 29.28 15.79 -6.92
N SER A 286 29.64 14.85 -7.78
CA SER A 286 31.03 14.55 -8.18
C SER A 286 31.41 15.29 -9.45
#